data_AF-A0A1Q3JRQ0-F1
#
_entry.id   AF-A0A1Q3JRQ0-F1
#
_cell.length_a   1.000
_cell.length_b   1.000
_cell.length_c   1.000
_cell.angle_alpha   90.00
_cell.angle_beta   90.00
_cell.angle_gamma   90.00
#
_symmetry.space_group_name_H-M   'P 1'
#
loop_
_entity.id
_entity.type
_entity.pdbx_description
1 polymer ?
#
loop_
_entity_poly.entity_id
_entity_poly.type
_entity_poly.pdbx_seq_one_letter_code
_entity_poly.pdbx_strand_id
1 'polypeptide(L)'
;MKKMTLFSVLFLALVACNDAKHEDDHSHDHGQEATTAAPAESHEGTSTTVTLDDGKKWKANAETTEGVEKMESITQGAIAQNKAPADVLPALEQEFKTIFEKCTMTGEAHNQLHNFLIPVKASLDSLKSETASAKNFQELNRYLETYPQYFE
;
A
#
# COMPACT_ATOMS: atom_id res chain seq x y z
N MET A 1 35.37 19.00 -35.44
CA MET A 1 35.42 18.34 -36.77
C MET A 1 35.78 16.87 -36.57
N LYS A 2 35.02 15.95 -37.22
CA LYS A 2 35.32 14.52 -37.50
C LYS A 2 35.26 13.55 -36.29
N LYS A 3 34.52 12.42 -36.28
CA LYS A 3 33.56 11.78 -37.21
C LYS A 3 32.57 10.90 -36.43
N MET A 4 31.39 10.77 -37.04
CA MET A 4 30.28 9.84 -36.83
C MET A 4 30.70 8.36 -36.96
N THR A 5 30.10 7.47 -36.16
CA THR A 5 29.75 6.11 -36.62
C THR A 5 28.52 5.58 -35.88
N LEU A 6 27.39 5.57 -36.61
CA LEU A 6 26.24 4.69 -36.38
C LEU A 6 26.61 3.27 -36.84
N PHE A 7 26.18 2.25 -36.09
CA PHE A 7 25.98 0.91 -36.63
C PHE A 7 24.56 0.47 -36.29
N SER A 8 23.67 0.62 -37.27
CA SER A 8 22.38 -0.06 -37.34
C SER A 8 22.65 -1.46 -37.92
N VAL A 9 22.17 -2.50 -37.25
CA VAL A 9 21.99 -3.81 -37.87
C VAL A 9 20.54 -4.21 -37.66
N LEU A 10 19.79 -4.01 -38.74
CA LEU A 10 18.52 -4.61 -39.06
C LEU A 10 18.74 -6.12 -39.27
N PHE A 11 17.95 -6.96 -38.59
CA PHE A 11 17.66 -8.31 -39.08
C PHE A 11 16.16 -8.57 -38.99
N LEU A 12 15.60 -8.86 -40.17
CA LEU A 12 14.20 -9.10 -40.45
C LEU A 12 13.85 -10.57 -40.18
N ALA A 13 12.64 -10.75 -39.61
CA ALA A 13 11.62 -11.74 -39.97
C ALA A 13 11.82 -13.21 -39.49
N LEU A 14 10.79 -14.03 -39.16
CA LEU A 14 9.43 -14.20 -39.70
C LEU A 14 8.50 -14.95 -38.67
N VAL A 15 7.20 -14.61 -38.69
CA VAL A 15 5.99 -15.50 -38.65
C VAL A 15 5.70 -16.27 -37.33
N ALA A 16 4.50 -16.17 -36.71
CA ALA A 16 3.24 -16.74 -37.19
C ALA A 16 1.96 -16.06 -36.68
N CYS A 17 0.96 -16.01 -37.57
CA CYS A 17 -0.43 -15.65 -37.31
C CYS A 17 -1.18 -16.81 -36.63
N ASN A 18 -2.11 -16.48 -35.73
CA ASN A 18 -3.29 -17.31 -35.49
C ASN A 18 -4.52 -16.40 -35.54
N ASP A 19 -5.37 -16.61 -36.54
CA ASP A 19 -6.70 -16.01 -36.66
C ASP A 19 -7.72 -16.88 -35.94
N ALA A 20 -8.56 -16.27 -35.11
CA ALA A 20 -9.89 -16.78 -34.80
C ALA A 20 -10.89 -15.61 -34.87
N LYS A 21 -11.80 -15.72 -35.85
CA LYS A 21 -12.99 -14.89 -36.14
C LYS A 21 -13.90 -14.73 -34.91
N HIS A 22 -14.41 -13.52 -34.63
CA HIS A 22 -15.76 -12.98 -34.96
C HIS A 22 -16.89 -13.80 -34.30
N GLU A 23 -17.91 -13.28 -33.61
CA GLU A 23 -18.56 -11.96 -33.50
C GLU A 23 -19.68 -12.18 -32.46
N ASP A 24 -20.04 -11.23 -31.60
CA ASP A 24 -21.46 -11.01 -31.29
C ASP A 24 -21.70 -9.63 -30.68
N ASP A 25 -22.63 -8.95 -31.32
CA ASP A 25 -23.14 -7.60 -31.09
C ASP A 25 -24.27 -7.68 -30.06
N HIS A 26 -24.23 -6.84 -29.02
CA HIS A 26 -25.47 -6.30 -28.47
C HIS A 26 -25.22 -4.89 -27.91
N SER A 27 -25.57 -3.93 -28.75
CA SER A 27 -26.07 -2.59 -28.38
C SER A 27 -26.92 -2.59 -27.09
N HIS A 28 -26.57 -1.70 -26.15
CA HIS A 28 -27.56 -0.86 -25.46
C HIS A 28 -26.95 0.52 -25.21
N ASP A 29 -27.46 1.49 -25.95
CA ASP A 29 -27.41 2.92 -25.65
C ASP A 29 -28.14 3.19 -24.33
N HIS A 30 -27.57 4.05 -23.49
CA HIS A 30 -28.24 5.24 -22.93
C HIS A 30 -27.34 5.94 -21.90
N GLY A 31 -27.24 7.26 -22.05
CA GLY A 31 -27.25 8.14 -20.89
C GLY A 31 -25.91 8.67 -20.43
N GLN A 32 -25.53 9.80 -21.02
CA GLN A 32 -24.58 10.76 -20.48
C GLN A 32 -25.05 11.27 -19.10
N GLU A 33 -24.30 10.98 -18.04
CA GLU A 33 -24.16 11.88 -16.89
C GLU A 33 -22.69 11.98 -16.49
N ALA A 34 -22.20 13.23 -16.49
CA ALA A 34 -20.92 13.58 -15.94
C ALA A 34 -21.00 13.51 -14.41
N THR A 35 -20.20 12.64 -13.79
CA THR A 35 -19.82 12.78 -12.39
C THR A 35 -18.35 12.43 -12.29
N THR A 36 -17.56 13.39 -11.83
CA THR A 36 -16.14 13.28 -11.53
C THR A 36 -15.89 12.09 -10.61
N ALA A 37 -15.45 10.98 -11.20
CA ALA A 37 -14.89 9.85 -10.47
C ALA A 37 -13.42 10.15 -10.19
N ALA A 38 -13.06 10.20 -8.91
CA ALA A 38 -11.68 10.09 -8.46
C ALA A 38 -11.02 8.86 -9.11
N PRO A 39 -9.69 8.87 -9.36
CA PRO A 39 -9.01 7.70 -9.90
C PRO A 39 -9.31 6.47 -9.02
N ALA A 40 -9.94 5.48 -9.63
CA ALA A 40 -10.02 4.14 -9.07
C ALA A 40 -8.61 3.56 -9.16
N GLU A 41 -7.87 3.63 -8.05
CA GLU A 41 -6.59 2.96 -7.90
C GLU A 41 -6.84 1.44 -8.04
N SER A 42 -6.50 0.92 -9.21
CA SER A 42 -6.52 -0.50 -9.51
C SER A 42 -5.43 -1.18 -8.67
N HIS A 43 -5.82 -1.85 -7.59
CA HIS A 43 -4.94 -2.72 -6.81
C HIS A 43 -4.64 -4.01 -7.60
N GLU A 44 -3.84 -3.90 -8.67
CA GLU A 44 -3.16 -5.04 -9.29
C GLU A 44 -1.97 -5.44 -8.42
N GLY A 45 -1.92 -6.71 -8.03
CA GLY A 45 -1.05 -7.30 -7.02
C GLY A 45 0.44 -7.14 -7.29
N THR A 46 0.99 -6.00 -6.88
CA THR A 46 2.40 -5.67 -6.92
C THR A 46 2.96 -5.80 -5.50
N SER A 47 3.94 -6.69 -5.31
CA SER A 47 4.80 -6.86 -4.11
C SER A 47 4.38 -6.08 -2.85
N THR A 48 3.77 -6.77 -1.87
CA THR A 48 3.43 -6.22 -0.53
C THR A 48 4.66 -5.92 0.34
N THR A 49 5.87 -6.06 -0.19
CA THR A 49 7.11 -5.83 0.55
C THR A 49 7.56 -4.38 0.40
N VAL A 50 7.80 -3.72 1.54
CA VAL A 50 8.39 -2.38 1.59
C VAL A 50 9.87 -2.46 1.20
N THR A 51 10.30 -1.59 0.30
CA THR A 51 11.70 -1.51 -0.16
C THR A 51 12.33 -0.18 0.26
N LEU A 52 13.66 -0.08 0.19
CA LEU A 52 14.40 1.16 0.42
C LEU A 52 14.53 1.97 -0.88
N ASP A 53 14.69 3.28 -0.76
CA ASP A 53 15.05 4.22 -1.83
C ASP A 53 16.54 4.08 -2.15
N ASP A 54 16.90 3.12 -3.01
CA ASP A 54 18.30 2.81 -3.36
C ASP A 54 19.20 2.62 -2.10
N GLY A 55 18.66 1.93 -1.09
CA GLY A 55 19.32 1.67 0.18
C GLY A 55 19.15 2.78 1.23
N LYS A 56 18.40 3.85 0.94
CA LYS A 56 18.02 4.91 1.87
C LYS A 56 16.57 4.75 2.34
N LYS A 57 16.26 5.38 3.46
CA LYS A 57 14.89 5.43 3.98
C LYS A 57 14.07 6.48 3.22
N TRP A 58 12.78 6.22 3.09
CA TRP A 58 11.81 7.16 2.53
C TRP A 58 11.56 8.32 3.48
N LYS A 59 11.40 9.51 2.93
CA LYS A 59 11.01 10.70 3.71
C LYS A 59 9.52 10.68 3.99
N ALA A 60 9.17 10.53 5.26
CA ALA A 60 7.81 10.67 5.73
C ALA A 60 7.52 12.10 6.20
N ASN A 61 6.28 12.57 6.02
CA ASN A 61 5.84 13.76 6.72
C ASN A 61 5.66 13.44 8.21
N ALA A 62 5.83 14.45 9.08
CA ALA A 62 5.84 14.28 10.53
C ALA A 62 4.57 13.57 11.03
N GLU A 63 3.41 13.93 10.50
CA GLU A 63 2.12 13.38 10.92
C GLU A 63 1.98 11.88 10.63
N THR A 64 2.62 11.38 9.57
CA THR A 64 2.65 9.94 9.26
C THR A 64 3.47 9.20 10.32
N THR A 65 4.67 9.69 10.60
CA THR A 65 5.56 9.10 11.63
C THR A 65 4.90 9.14 13.01
N GLU A 66 4.33 10.29 13.41
CA GLU A 66 3.59 10.43 14.67
C GLU A 66 2.42 9.45 14.76
N GLY A 67 1.70 9.22 13.65
CA GLY A 67 0.58 8.28 13.63
C GLY A 67 1.02 6.83 13.84
N VAL A 68 2.12 6.41 13.20
CA VAL A 68 2.70 5.07 13.39
C VAL A 68 3.21 4.90 14.84
N GLU A 69 3.94 5.88 15.36
CA GLU A 69 4.42 5.87 16.76
C GLU A 69 3.26 5.82 17.76
N LYS A 70 2.16 6.50 17.47
CA LYS A 70 0.96 6.45 18.32
C LYS A 70 0.26 5.09 18.26
N MET A 71 0.18 4.47 17.08
CA MET A 71 -0.29 3.08 16.98
C MET A 71 0.60 2.13 17.82
N GLU A 72 1.92 2.29 17.75
CA GLU A 72 2.89 1.53 18.54
C GLU A 72 2.63 1.72 20.04
N SER A 73 2.51 2.97 20.50
CA SER A 73 2.21 3.30 21.90
C SER A 73 0.89 2.69 22.39
N ILE A 74 -0.16 2.74 21.55
CA ILE A 74 -1.45 2.11 21.86
C ILE A 74 -1.26 0.59 22.02
N THR A 75 -0.53 -0.07 21.12
CA THR A 75 -0.28 -1.52 21.23
C THR A 75 0.57 -1.88 22.44
N GLN A 76 1.62 -1.13 22.75
CA GLN A 76 2.43 -1.33 23.96
C GLN A 76 1.58 -1.20 25.23
N GLY A 77 0.74 -0.17 25.31
CA GLY A 77 -0.17 0.05 26.42
C GLY A 77 -1.19 -1.09 26.58
N ALA A 78 -1.72 -1.60 25.47
CA ALA A 78 -2.63 -2.74 25.46
C ALA A 78 -1.95 -4.03 25.96
N ILE A 79 -0.71 -4.28 25.53
CA ILE A 79 0.10 -5.43 25.98
C ILE A 79 0.38 -5.33 27.48
N ALA A 80 0.89 -4.18 27.95
CA ALA A 80 1.28 -3.98 29.34
C ALA A 80 0.09 -4.11 30.32
N GLN A 81 -1.10 -3.70 29.88
CA GLN A 81 -2.33 -3.78 30.68
C GLN A 81 -3.17 -5.04 30.40
N ASN A 82 -2.71 -5.92 29.50
CA ASN A 82 -3.45 -7.10 29.05
C ASN A 82 -4.91 -6.78 28.63
N LYS A 83 -5.09 -5.71 27.84
CA LYS A 83 -6.41 -5.26 27.38
C LYS A 83 -7.02 -6.24 26.37
N ALA A 84 -8.35 -6.30 26.33
CA ALA A 84 -9.05 -7.05 25.30
C ALA A 84 -8.96 -6.30 23.94
N PRO A 85 -8.87 -7.03 22.81
CA PRO A 85 -8.91 -6.45 21.46
C PRO A 85 -10.04 -5.43 21.24
N ALA A 86 -11.25 -5.75 21.69
CA ALA A 86 -12.43 -4.90 21.53
C ALA A 86 -12.29 -3.51 22.19
N ASP A 87 -11.52 -3.40 23.28
CA ASP A 87 -11.35 -2.13 24.02
C ASP A 87 -10.35 -1.18 23.35
N VAL A 88 -9.48 -1.72 22.48
CA VAL A 88 -8.33 -0.99 21.92
C VAL A 88 -8.49 -0.77 20.42
N LEU A 89 -9.14 -1.71 19.73
CA LEU A 89 -9.32 -1.67 18.28
C LEU A 89 -9.89 -0.34 17.76
N PRO A 90 -10.91 0.29 18.38
CA PRO A 90 -11.42 1.58 17.91
C PRO A 90 -10.36 2.68 17.88
N ALA A 91 -9.47 2.71 18.88
CA ALA A 91 -8.38 3.69 18.93
C ALA A 91 -7.32 3.43 17.84
N LEU A 92 -7.00 2.15 17.58
CA LEU A 92 -6.08 1.77 16.52
C LEU A 92 -6.64 2.08 15.13
N GLU A 93 -7.93 1.79 14.87
CA GLU A 93 -8.56 2.11 13.59
C GLU A 93 -8.66 3.61 13.35
N GLN A 94 -8.95 4.39 14.40
CA GLN A 94 -8.97 5.84 14.32
C GLN A 94 -7.59 6.41 13.99
N GLU A 95 -6.52 5.90 14.62
CA GLU A 95 -5.16 6.35 14.33
C GLU A 95 -4.71 5.92 12.94
N PHE A 96 -5.00 4.67 12.56
CA PHE A 96 -4.73 4.15 11.22
C PHE A 96 -5.38 5.02 10.14
N LYS A 97 -6.64 5.44 10.35
CA LYS A 97 -7.32 6.39 9.45
C LYS A 97 -6.63 7.75 9.41
N THR A 98 -6.20 8.25 10.56
CA THR A 98 -5.52 9.55 10.70
C THR A 98 -4.23 9.61 9.86
N ILE A 99 -3.49 8.50 9.75
CA ILE A 99 -2.29 8.41 8.91
C ILE A 99 -2.62 8.76 7.44
N PHE A 100 -3.72 8.22 6.89
CA PHE A 100 -4.13 8.55 5.51
C PHE A 100 -4.62 9.99 5.39
N GLU A 101 -5.42 10.46 6.36
CA GLU A 101 -5.98 11.80 6.35
C GLU A 101 -4.91 12.90 6.41
N LYS A 102 -3.77 12.61 7.03
CA LYS A 102 -2.67 13.56 7.22
C LYS A 102 -1.44 13.26 6.34
N CYS A 103 -1.48 12.23 5.51
CA CYS A 103 -0.37 11.94 4.60
C CYS A 103 -0.26 13.04 3.55
N THR A 104 0.90 13.70 3.48
CA THR A 104 1.22 14.71 2.46
C THR A 104 2.30 14.23 1.50
N MET A 105 2.82 13.01 1.69
CA MET A 105 3.75 12.39 0.76
C MET A 105 3.09 12.13 -0.60
N THR A 106 3.92 12.17 -1.64
CA THR A 106 3.52 11.83 -3.01
C THR A 106 4.59 10.95 -3.65
N GLY A 107 4.26 10.25 -4.73
CA GLY A 107 5.21 9.43 -5.48
C GLY A 107 5.61 8.17 -4.70
N GLU A 108 6.85 7.72 -4.88
CA GLU A 108 7.22 6.39 -4.41
C GLU A 108 7.24 6.25 -2.87
N ALA A 109 7.59 7.31 -2.13
CA ALA A 109 7.48 7.30 -0.67
C ALA A 109 6.04 7.01 -0.19
N HIS A 110 5.04 7.56 -0.90
CA HIS A 110 3.63 7.32 -0.63
C HIS A 110 3.25 5.87 -0.95
N ASN A 111 3.65 5.35 -2.11
CA ASN A 111 3.40 3.95 -2.49
C ASN A 111 4.00 2.97 -1.46
N GLN A 112 5.20 3.27 -0.97
CA GLN A 112 5.88 2.45 0.02
C GLN A 112 5.20 2.53 1.39
N LEU A 113 4.65 3.69 1.78
CA LEU A 113 3.77 3.77 2.95
C LEU A 113 2.55 2.86 2.77
N HIS A 114 1.90 2.86 1.60
CA HIS A 114 0.78 1.95 1.33
C HIS A 114 1.17 0.49 1.48
N ASN A 115 2.34 0.08 0.97
CA ASN A 115 2.87 -1.27 1.16
C ASN A 115 3.06 -1.60 2.65
N PHE A 116 3.56 -0.65 3.45
CA PHE A 116 3.71 -0.81 4.90
C PHE A 116 2.37 -0.94 5.63
N LEU A 117 1.35 -0.21 5.19
CA LEU A 117 0.04 -0.18 5.85
C LEU A 117 -0.85 -1.39 5.49
N ILE A 118 -0.56 -2.15 4.44
CA ILE A 118 -1.33 -3.36 4.08
C ILE A 118 -1.27 -4.42 5.20
N PRO A 119 -0.09 -4.85 5.69
CA PRO A 119 -0.02 -5.78 6.82
C PRO A 119 -0.61 -5.22 8.12
N VAL A 120 -0.52 -3.91 8.33
CA VAL A 120 -1.17 -3.24 9.48
C VAL A 120 -2.69 -3.41 9.39
N LYS A 121 -3.29 -3.12 8.23
CA LYS A 121 -4.73 -3.28 8.01
C LYS A 121 -5.19 -4.73 8.23
N ALA A 122 -4.44 -5.70 7.69
CA ALA A 122 -4.74 -7.11 7.90
C ALA A 122 -4.69 -7.49 9.39
N SER A 123 -3.72 -6.95 10.13
CA SER A 123 -3.61 -7.14 11.58
C SER A 123 -4.80 -6.54 12.33
N LEU A 124 -5.25 -5.33 11.96
CA LEU A 124 -6.45 -4.71 12.53
C LEU A 124 -7.72 -5.51 12.27
N ASP A 125 -7.87 -6.08 11.07
CA ASP A 125 -9.01 -6.95 10.76
C ASP A 125 -8.96 -8.24 11.57
N SER A 126 -7.77 -8.81 11.82
CA SER A 126 -7.62 -10.00 12.66
C SER A 126 -8.06 -9.77 14.12
N LEU A 127 -7.92 -8.53 14.62
CA LEU A 127 -8.34 -8.14 15.97
C LEU A 127 -9.87 -8.10 16.15
N LYS A 128 -10.65 -8.16 15.06
CA LYS A 128 -12.12 -8.25 15.10
C LYS A 128 -12.62 -9.66 15.39
N SER A 129 -11.76 -10.67 15.27
CA SER A 129 -12.13 -12.06 15.52
C SER A 129 -12.43 -12.30 17.00
N GLU A 130 -13.43 -13.14 17.29
CA GLU A 130 -13.69 -13.61 18.66
C GLU A 130 -12.52 -14.38 19.28
N THR A 131 -11.62 -14.91 18.44
CA THR A 131 -10.40 -15.61 18.86
C THR A 131 -9.19 -14.68 19.04
N ALA A 132 -9.36 -13.37 18.82
CA ALA A 132 -8.28 -12.41 18.98
C ALA A 132 -7.82 -12.35 20.44
N SER A 133 -6.53 -12.18 20.65
CA SER A 133 -5.91 -12.18 21.98
C SER A 133 -4.84 -11.11 22.10
N ALA A 134 -4.30 -10.93 23.30
CA ALA A 134 -3.17 -10.03 23.54
C ALA A 134 -1.94 -10.34 22.65
N LYS A 135 -1.80 -11.59 22.18
CA LYS A 135 -0.74 -11.97 21.24
C LYS A 135 -0.83 -11.21 19.90
N ASN A 136 -2.02 -10.91 19.42
CA ASN A 136 -2.21 -10.15 18.19
C ASN A 136 -1.65 -8.73 18.31
N PHE A 137 -1.72 -8.11 19.50
CA PHE A 137 -1.05 -6.83 19.74
C PHE A 137 0.47 -6.93 19.70
N GLN A 138 1.04 -8.03 20.20
CA GLN A 138 2.50 -8.24 20.13
C GLN A 138 2.98 -8.37 18.69
N GLU A 139 2.20 -9.06 17.85
CA GLU A 139 2.51 -9.23 16.43
C GLU A 139 2.40 -7.90 15.67
N LEU A 140 1.34 -7.12 15.91
CA LEU A 140 1.17 -5.78 15.33
C LEU A 140 2.28 -4.83 15.80
N ASN A 141 2.54 -4.77 17.10
CA ASN A 141 3.57 -3.90 17.68
C ASN A 141 4.95 -4.17 17.07
N ARG A 142 5.36 -5.45 17.00
CA ARG A 142 6.63 -5.85 16.38
C ARG A 142 6.72 -5.43 14.91
N TYR A 143 5.62 -5.45 14.18
CA TYR A 143 5.61 -4.97 12.80
C TYR A 143 5.74 -3.44 12.74
N LEU A 144 5.03 -2.70 13.60
CA LEU A 144 5.13 -1.23 13.69
C LEU A 144 6.55 -0.78 14.03
N GLU A 145 7.26 -1.50 14.91
CA GLU A 145 8.67 -1.26 15.26
C GLU A 145 9.64 -1.38 14.06
N THR A 146 9.22 -1.96 12.93
CA THR A 146 10.02 -2.00 11.70
C THR A 146 9.95 -0.71 10.89
N TYR A 147 9.00 0.18 11.18
CA TYR A 147 8.83 1.45 10.45
C TYR A 147 10.12 2.26 10.31
N PRO A 148 10.94 2.47 11.37
CA PRO A 148 12.18 3.23 11.26
C PRO A 148 13.26 2.55 10.41
N GLN A 149 13.07 1.30 9.98
CA GLN A 149 13.97 0.64 9.02
C GLN A 149 13.74 1.17 7.60
N TYR A 150 12.55 1.67 7.30
CA TYR A 150 12.13 2.07 5.95
C TYR A 150 11.87 3.57 5.80
N PHE A 151 11.48 4.25 6.88
CA PHE A 151 11.10 5.68 6.86
C PHE A 151 11.92 6.51 7.84
N GLU A 152 12.09 7.79 7.51
CA GLU A 152 12.72 8.83 8.34
C GLU A 152 12.12 10.22 8.14
#